data_AF-A0A3D3ZUH3-F1
#
_entry.id   AF-A0A3D3ZUH3-F1
#
_cell.length_a   1.000
_cell.length_b   1.000
_cell.length_c   1.000
_cell.angle_alpha   90.00
_cell.angle_beta   90.00
_cell.angle_gamma   90.00
#
_symmetry.space_group_name_H-M   'P 1'
#
loop_
_entity.id
_entity.type
_entity.pdbx_description
1 polymer ?
#
loop_
_entity_poly.entity_id
_entity_poly.type
_entity_poly.pdbx_seq_one_letter_code
_entity_poly.pdbx_strand_id
1 'polypeptide(L)' 'MPGTKALLKQIELTRYAKALQAAGIEEWRVVVRRDGSHEIVAGKMDVDTKGPDPDELLR' A
#
# COMPACT_ATOMS: atom_id res chain seq x y z
N MET A 1 -25.85 -6.96 -0.50
CA MET A 1 -25.02 -5.84 -0.99
C MET A 1 -24.42 -6.27 -2.31
N PRO A 2 -24.58 -5.54 -3.43
CA PRO A 2 -23.93 -5.90 -4.67
C PRO A 2 -22.41 -5.85 -4.45
N GLY A 3 -21.73 -6.96 -4.70
CA GLY A 3 -20.30 -7.13 -4.42
C GLY A 3 -19.47 -6.25 -5.33
N THR A 4 -19.06 -5.09 -4.83
CA THR A 4 -18.11 -4.21 -5.50
C THR A 4 -16.82 -5.00 -5.69
N LYS A 5 -16.43 -5.29 -6.95
CA LYS A 5 -15.16 -5.97 -7.24
C LYS A 5 -14.02 -5.17 -6.59
N ALA A 6 -13.18 -5.85 -5.82
CA ALA A 6 -11.96 -5.24 -5.31
C ALA A 6 -11.09 -4.82 -6.50
N LEU A 7 -10.58 -3.58 -6.46
CA LEU A 7 -9.73 -3.02 -7.51
C LEU A 7 -8.40 -3.80 -7.62
N LEU A 8 -7.91 -4.33 -6.50
CA LEU A 8 -6.76 -5.21 -6.42
C LEU A 8 -7.17 -6.58 -5.87
N LYS A 9 -6.79 -7.66 -6.55
CA LYS A 9 -7.02 -9.02 -6.03
C LYS A 9 -5.91 -9.43 -5.08
N GLN A 10 -6.27 -10.25 -4.08
CA GLN A 10 -5.29 -10.78 -3.12
C GLN A 10 -4.13 -11.55 -3.79
N ILE A 11 -4.41 -12.31 -4.86
CA ILE A 11 -3.38 -13.04 -5.60
C ILE A 11 -2.33 -12.14 -6.24
N GLU A 12 -2.72 -10.93 -6.67
CA GLU A 12 -1.82 -9.96 -7.29
C GLU A 12 -0.89 -9.36 -6.23
N LEU A 13 -1.45 -8.97 -5.08
CA LEU A 13 -0.67 -8.47 -3.94
C LEU A 13 0.37 -9.50 -3.46
N THR A 14 -0.03 -10.77 -3.33
CA THR A 14 0.89 -11.86 -2.95
C THR A 14 2.00 -12.05 -3.97
N ARG A 15 1.71 -11.88 -5.28
CA ARG A 15 2.73 -11.98 -6.33
C ARG A 15 3.75 -10.85 -6.22
N TYR A 16 3.29 -9.62 -5.98
CA TYR A 16 4.18 -8.48 -5.78
C TYR A 16 5.05 -8.66 -4.54
N ALA A 17 4.45 -9.06 -3.42
CA ALA A 17 5.19 -9.33 -2.18
C ALA A 17 6.33 -10.33 -2.38
N LYS A 18 6.07 -11.45 -3.06
CA LYS A 18 7.08 -12.48 -3.36
C LYS A 18 8.20 -11.96 -4.28
N ALA A 19 7.84 -11.17 -5.30
CA ALA A 19 8.82 -10.59 -6.22
C ALA A 19 9.74 -9.58 -5.51
N LEU A 20 9.16 -8.73 -4.66
CA LEU A 20 9.89 -7.73 -3.89
C LEU A 20 10.80 -8.39 -2.84
N GLN A 21 10.31 -9.43 -2.16
CA GLN A 21 11.12 -10.23 -1.24
C GLN A 21 12.30 -10.91 -1.96
N ALA A 22 12.07 -11.49 -3.14
CA ALA A 22 13.13 -12.10 -3.94
C ALA A 22 14.17 -11.07 -4.44
N ALA A 23 13.76 -9.80 -4.59
CA ALA A 23 14.63 -8.68 -4.93
C ALA A 23 15.34 -8.05 -3.71
N GLY A 24 15.11 -8.54 -2.49
CA GLY A 24 15.69 -7.99 -1.26
C GLY A 24 15.08 -6.65 -0.83
N ILE A 25 13.87 -6.32 -1.30
CA ILE A 25 13.17 -5.09 -0.94
C ILE A 25 12.30 -5.36 0.30
N GLU A 26 12.68 -4.75 1.42
CA GLU A 26 12.01 -4.96 2.71
C GLU A 26 10.88 -3.95 2.96
N GLU A 27 11.01 -2.72 2.46
CA GLU A 27 10.01 -1.65 2.61
C GLU A 27 9.36 -1.31 1.28
N TRP A 28 8.04 -1.49 1.22
CA TRP A 28 7.23 -1.20 0.04
C TRP A 28 5.75 -0.99 0.40
N ARG A 29 5.01 -0.33 -0.49
CA ARG A 29 3.54 -0.21 -0.44
C ARG A 29 2.91 -0.25 -1.82
N VAL A 30 1.63 -0.58 -1.86
CA VAL A 30 0.81 -0.53 -3.07
C VAL A 30 -0.24 0.56 -2.91
N VAL A 31 -0.23 1.53 -3.83
CA VAL A 31 -1.26 2.57 -3.90
C VAL A 31 -2.31 2.14 -4.92
N VAL A 32 -3.55 1.98 -4.46
CA VAL A 32 -4.69 1.64 -5.32
C VAL A 32 -5.51 2.89 -5.57
N ARG A 33 -5.54 3.36 -6.82
CA ARG A 33 -6.27 4.57 -7.21
C ARG A 33 -7.72 4.23 -7.59
N ARG A 34 -8.61 5.23 -7.52
CA ARG A 34 -10.04 5.07 -7.82
C ARG A 34 -10.34 4.70 -9.28
N ASP A 35 -9.41 5.00 -10.20
CA ASP A 35 -9.47 4.61 -11.61
C ASP A 35 -9.07 3.14 -11.84
N GLY A 36 -8.68 2.42 -10.79
CA GLY A 36 -8.25 1.02 -10.86
C GLY A 36 -6.77 0.85 -11.22
N SER A 37 -5.99 1.93 -11.33
CA SER A 37 -4.54 1.82 -11.48
C SER A 37 -3.85 1.50 -10.15
N HIS A 38 -2.72 0.80 -10.25
CA HIS A 38 -1.90 0.39 -9.11
C HIS A 38 -0.47 0.90 -9.28
N GLU A 39 0.08 1.45 -8.21
CA GLU A 39 1.46 1.92 -8.16
C GLU A 39 2.19 1.18 -7.03
N ILE A 40 3.34 0.60 -7.34
CA ILE A 40 4.21 -0.05 -6.36
C ILE A 40 5.35 0.92 -6.05
N VAL A 41 5.41 1.36 -4.80
CA VAL A 41 6.47 2.24 -4.31
C VAL A 41 7.40 1.38 -3.45
N ALA A 42 8.64 1.22 -3.88
CA ALA A 42 9.70 0.51 -3.17
C ALA A 42 10.77 1.50 -2.73
N GLY A 43 11.16 1.45 -1.46
CA GLY A 43 12.14 2.37 -0.88
C GLY A 43 11.92 2.59 0.60
N LYS A 44 12.95 3.05 1.31
CA LYS A 44 12.85 3.48 2.71
C LYS A 44 11.90 4.66 2.79
N MET A 45 10.80 4.51 3.54
CA MET A 45 10.02 5.69 3.90
C MET A 45 10.72 6.39 5.06
N ASP A 46 10.92 7.70 4.91
CA ASP A 46 11.22 8.56 6.04
C ASP A 46 9.95 8.63 6.90
N VAL A 47 9.84 7.71 7.87
CA VAL A 47 8.70 7.58 8.77
C VAL A 47 8.57 8.82 9.68
N ASP A 48 9.52 9.74 9.63
CA ASP A 48 9.46 11.06 10.28
C ASP A 48 8.38 11.97 9.66
N THR A 49 7.77 11.58 8.55
CA THR A 49 6.51 12.21 8.08
C THR A 49 5.27 11.53 8.67
N LYS A 50 5.29 11.21 9.97
CA LYS A 50 4.04 10.94 10.71
C LYS A 50 3.25 12.25 10.70
N GLY A 51 2.12 12.27 9.98
CA GLY A 51 1.12 13.32 10.16
C GLY A 51 0.70 13.39 11.64
N PRO A 52 0.14 14.54 12.08
CA PRO A 52 -0.23 14.75 13.47
C PRO A 52 -1.07 13.57 13.98
N ASP A 53 -0.79 13.15 15.21
CA ASP A 53 -1.49 12.06 15.87
C ASP A 53 -3.01 12.36 15.81
N PRO A 54 -3.87 11.47 15.31
CA PRO A 54 -5.31 11.72 15.23
C PRO A 54 -5.93 12.12 16.57
N ASP A 55 -5.34 11.72 17.70
CA ASP A 55 -5.76 12.13 19.04
C ASP A 55 -5.46 13.61 19.36
N GLU A 56 -4.51 14.25 18.66
CA GLU A 56 -4.23 15.70 18.76
C GLU A 56 -5.23 16.56 17.99
N LEU A 57 -5.92 16.00 17.00
CA LEU A 57 -6.91 16.72 16.17
C LEU A 57 -8.29 16.83 16.83
N LEU A 58 -8.53 16.11 17.93
CA LEU A 58 -9.83 16.02 18.61
C LEU A 58 -9.83 16.68 20.01
N ARG A 59 -8.79 17.43 20.36
CA ARG A 59 -8.73 18.25 21.59
C ARG A 59 -9.26 19.66 21.39
#